data_AF-A0A2N0QLN9-F1
#
_entry.id   AF-A0A2N0QLN9-F1
#
_cell.length_a   1.000
_cell.length_b   1.000
_cell.length_c   1.000
_cell.angle_alpha   90.00
_cell.angle_beta   90.00
_cell.angle_gamma   90.00
#
_symmetry.space_group_name_H-M   'P 1'
#
loop_
_entity.id
_entity.type
_entity.pdbx_description
1 polymer ?
#
loop_
_entity_poly.entity_id
_entity_poly.type
_entity_poly.pdbx_seq_one_letter_code
_entity_poly.pdbx_strand_id
1 'polypeptide(L)'
;LEYIGKRERQGHLDTVISNHRITDITKIKKVLTKAQLLVRINPINSGSRAEIERVLADGADIIMLPFFKTTEEVQTFIDYVNGRAKVCLLLETSLSVDNLTKYGTVEAICSKINKKRIPYGFGGIARIGHGALPAEYIITEHYRLNSTMTILSRSFCKLHKNSNLKEIQAIFKEGVKNIRLLEDEIQTKSKSYYLLNKDLINNKVRELVGN
;
A
#
# COMPACT_ATOMS: atom_id res chain seq x y z
N LEU A 1 -3.46 -12.20 8.69
CA LEU A 1 -2.68 -12.35 9.93
C LEU A 1 -2.82 -11.14 10.83
N GLU A 2 -3.06 -9.95 10.28
CA GLU A 2 -3.47 -8.79 11.08
C GLU A 2 -4.80 -9.04 11.84
N TYR A 3 -4.73 -9.04 13.17
CA TYR A 3 -5.88 -9.17 14.09
C TYR A 3 -5.88 -8.13 15.23
N ILE A 4 -4.74 -7.55 15.60
CA ILE A 4 -4.62 -6.61 16.73
C ILE A 4 -5.39 -5.31 16.42
N GLY A 5 -6.38 -4.99 17.29
CA GLY A 5 -7.28 -3.84 17.17
C GLY A 5 -8.20 -3.87 15.94
N LYS A 6 -8.23 -4.98 15.19
CA LYS A 6 -9.03 -5.09 13.96
C LYS A 6 -10.52 -5.07 14.24
N ARG A 7 -10.97 -5.79 15.28
CA ARG A 7 -12.38 -5.82 15.68
C ARG A 7 -12.89 -4.45 16.14
N GLU A 8 -12.08 -3.68 16.84
CA GLU A 8 -12.43 -2.33 17.28
C GLU A 8 -12.56 -1.37 16.08
N ARG A 9 -11.64 -1.45 15.11
CA ARG A 9 -11.63 -0.59 13.92
C ARG A 9 -12.65 -0.97 12.84
N GLN A 10 -13.05 -2.24 12.77
CA GLN A 10 -13.83 -2.77 11.65
C GLN A 10 -15.14 -3.46 12.08
N GLY A 11 -15.38 -3.65 13.37
CA GLY A 11 -16.57 -4.35 13.86
C GLY A 11 -17.90 -3.67 13.52
N HIS A 12 -17.86 -2.36 13.22
CA HIS A 12 -19.02 -1.57 12.80
C HIS A 12 -19.10 -1.38 11.27
N LEU A 13 -18.19 -1.96 10.49
CA LEU A 13 -18.15 -1.86 9.03
C LEU A 13 -18.48 -3.22 8.41
N ASP A 14 -19.19 -3.22 7.29
CA ASP A 14 -19.47 -4.41 6.48
C ASP A 14 -18.18 -4.91 5.80
N THR A 15 -17.31 -5.54 6.59
CA THR A 15 -15.95 -5.92 6.21
C THR A 15 -15.66 -7.36 6.59
N VAL A 16 -15.02 -8.08 5.68
CA VAL A 16 -14.59 -9.45 5.91
C VAL A 16 -13.42 -9.45 6.90
N ILE A 17 -13.65 -10.02 8.09
CA ILE A 17 -12.58 -10.28 9.07
C ILE A 17 -12.05 -11.69 8.80
N SER A 18 -10.91 -11.77 8.11
CA SER A 18 -10.29 -13.06 7.80
C SER A 18 -9.67 -13.72 9.05
N ASN A 19 -10.00 -14.98 9.30
CA ASN A 19 -9.49 -15.80 10.41
C ASN A 19 -8.20 -16.58 10.04
N HIS A 20 -7.39 -16.06 9.10
CA HIS A 20 -6.17 -16.72 8.65
C HIS A 20 -5.14 -16.86 9.77
N ARG A 21 -4.47 -18.02 9.83
CA ARG A 21 -3.39 -18.32 10.77
C ARG A 21 -2.04 -18.25 10.07
N ILE A 22 -0.98 -17.99 10.82
CA ILE A 22 0.37 -17.87 10.25
C ILE A 22 0.80 -19.15 9.52
N THR A 23 0.35 -20.31 10.00
CA THR A 23 0.56 -21.62 9.38
C THR A 23 -0.10 -21.78 8.02
N ASP A 24 -1.03 -20.89 7.64
CA ASP A 24 -1.63 -20.89 6.30
C ASP A 24 -0.66 -20.36 5.24
N ILE A 25 0.36 -19.56 5.62
CA ILE A 25 1.39 -19.08 4.69
C ILE A 25 2.08 -20.28 4.03
N THR A 26 2.59 -21.23 4.81
CA THR A 26 3.30 -22.40 4.28
C THR A 26 2.42 -23.24 3.36
N LYS A 27 1.14 -23.41 3.72
CA LYS A 27 0.18 -24.18 2.91
C LYS A 27 -0.06 -23.52 1.55
N ILE A 28 -0.28 -22.21 1.56
CA ILE A 28 -0.50 -21.43 0.33
C ILE A 28 0.79 -21.41 -0.49
N LYS A 29 1.93 -21.10 0.12
CA LYS A 29 3.23 -20.99 -0.58
C LYS A 29 3.59 -22.27 -1.32
N LYS A 30 3.29 -23.45 -0.76
CA LYS A 30 3.53 -24.76 -1.39
C LYS A 30 2.76 -24.99 -2.69
N VAL A 31 1.60 -24.36 -2.88
CA VAL A 31 0.76 -24.54 -4.07
C VAL A 31 0.93 -23.41 -5.09
N LEU A 32 1.58 -22.30 -4.73
CA LEU A 32 1.85 -21.20 -5.64
C LEU A 32 3.00 -21.55 -6.58
N THR A 33 2.74 -21.50 -7.89
CA THR A 33 3.75 -21.74 -8.94
C THR A 33 4.26 -20.47 -9.60
N LYS A 34 3.42 -19.43 -9.70
CA LYS A 34 3.73 -18.18 -10.40
C LYS A 34 3.46 -16.91 -9.58
N ALA A 35 2.43 -16.92 -8.74
CA ALA A 35 2.02 -15.73 -7.99
C ALA A 35 2.90 -15.49 -6.76
N GLN A 36 3.05 -14.21 -6.38
CA GLN A 36 3.71 -13.81 -5.14
C GLN A 36 2.72 -13.80 -3.97
N LEU A 37 3.15 -14.26 -2.80
CA LEU A 37 2.36 -14.25 -1.57
C LEU A 37 2.58 -12.96 -0.79
N LEU A 38 1.55 -12.11 -0.77
CA LEU A 38 1.47 -10.92 0.07
C LEU A 38 0.89 -11.27 1.44
N VAL A 39 1.63 -10.96 2.51
CA VAL A 39 1.20 -11.19 3.90
C VAL A 39 1.07 -9.86 4.64
N ARG A 40 -0.15 -9.52 5.06
CA ARG A 40 -0.42 -8.37 5.94
C ARG A 40 -0.26 -8.77 7.40
N ILE A 41 0.72 -8.16 8.07
CA ILE A 41 1.07 -8.37 9.49
C ILE A 41 0.34 -7.39 10.39
N ASN A 42 0.49 -7.55 11.70
CA ASN A 42 0.00 -6.56 12.67
C ASN A 42 0.82 -5.27 12.61
N PRO A 43 0.28 -4.12 13.08
CA PRO A 43 1.06 -2.91 13.31
C PRO A 43 2.24 -3.19 14.25
N ILE A 44 3.30 -2.38 14.16
CA ILE A 44 4.51 -2.59 14.98
C ILE A 44 4.17 -2.62 16.48
N ASN A 45 4.69 -3.65 17.16
CA ASN A 45 4.52 -3.91 18.57
C ASN A 45 5.69 -4.76 19.11
N SER A 46 5.69 -5.09 20.40
CA SER A 46 6.75 -5.86 21.06
C SER A 46 6.97 -7.26 20.46
N GLY A 47 5.93 -7.88 19.89
CA GLY A 47 5.98 -9.19 19.25
C GLY A 47 6.37 -9.15 17.76
N SER A 48 6.52 -7.97 17.15
CA SER A 48 6.70 -7.85 15.70
C SER A 48 7.94 -8.55 15.17
N ARG A 49 9.04 -8.61 15.93
CA ARG A 49 10.24 -9.34 15.50
C ARG A 49 9.94 -10.82 15.27
N ALA A 50 9.30 -11.48 16.24
CA ALA A 50 8.94 -12.89 16.13
C ALA A 50 7.91 -13.14 15.02
N GLU A 51 6.92 -12.24 14.88
CA GLU A 51 5.93 -12.31 13.79
C GLU A 51 6.59 -12.23 12.40
N ILE A 52 7.44 -11.23 12.18
CA ILE A 52 8.09 -11.00 10.88
C ILE A 52 9.06 -12.13 10.54
N GLU A 53 9.88 -12.57 11.49
CA GLU A 53 10.78 -13.71 11.27
C GLU A 53 9.99 -14.98 10.88
N ARG A 54 8.84 -15.21 11.52
CA ARG A 54 8.00 -16.36 11.19
C ARG A 54 7.34 -16.23 9.81
N VAL A 55 6.83 -15.05 9.47
CA VAL A 55 6.24 -14.78 8.15
C VAL A 55 7.26 -14.96 7.03
N LEU A 56 8.51 -14.52 7.25
CA LEU A 56 9.61 -14.73 6.31
C LEU A 56 9.97 -16.22 6.19
N ALA A 57 10.13 -16.92 7.32
CA ALA A 57 10.45 -18.35 7.34
C ALA A 57 9.38 -19.21 6.66
N ASP A 58 8.10 -18.82 6.79
CA ASP A 58 6.99 -19.53 6.16
C ASP A 58 6.82 -19.20 4.65
N GLY A 59 7.62 -18.26 4.12
CA GLY A 59 7.81 -18.05 2.68
C GLY A 59 7.04 -16.89 2.06
N ALA A 60 6.74 -15.84 2.82
CA ALA A 60 6.13 -14.63 2.26
C ALA A 60 7.06 -13.93 1.25
N ASP A 61 6.53 -13.56 0.08
CA ASP A 61 7.28 -12.82 -0.95
C ASP A 61 7.22 -11.31 -0.73
N ILE A 62 6.10 -10.84 -0.14
CA ILE A 62 5.83 -9.44 0.15
C ILE A 62 5.22 -9.35 1.54
N ILE A 63 5.74 -8.48 2.40
CA ILE A 63 5.18 -8.23 3.72
C ILE A 63 4.58 -6.83 3.74
N MET A 64 3.32 -6.74 4.15
CA MET A 64 2.58 -5.49 4.25
C MET A 64 2.46 -5.03 5.70
N LEU A 65 2.96 -3.82 5.99
CA LEU A 65 2.80 -3.16 7.28
C LEU A 65 1.61 -2.17 7.23
N PRO A 66 0.52 -2.44 7.97
CA PRO A 66 -0.60 -1.53 8.07
C PRO A 66 -0.51 -0.61 9.31
N PHE A 67 -1.28 0.47 9.28
CA PHE A 67 -1.53 1.36 10.43
C PHE A 67 -0.30 1.88 11.18
N PHE A 68 0.84 2.04 10.51
CA PHE A 68 2.00 2.69 11.11
C PHE A 68 1.75 4.20 11.28
N LYS A 69 2.34 4.78 12.33
CA LYS A 69 2.15 6.16 12.76
C LYS A 69 3.43 6.99 12.65
N THR A 70 4.59 6.34 12.71
CA THR A 70 5.88 7.03 12.78
C THR A 70 6.92 6.44 11.82
N THR A 71 8.01 7.18 11.57
CA THR A 71 9.09 6.65 10.72
C THR A 71 9.91 5.59 11.42
N GLU A 72 9.91 5.58 12.75
CA GLU A 72 10.65 4.65 13.59
C GLU A 72 10.01 3.26 13.53
N GLU A 73 8.68 3.18 13.50
CA GLU A 73 7.96 1.93 13.26
C GLU A 73 8.31 1.36 11.88
N VAL A 74 8.29 2.21 10.86
CA VAL A 74 8.65 1.78 9.50
C VAL A 74 10.11 1.36 9.41
N GLN A 75 11.02 2.09 10.05
CA GLN A 75 12.44 1.74 10.11
C GLN A 75 12.64 0.37 10.80
N THR A 76 12.01 0.18 11.96
CA THR A 76 12.01 -1.09 12.70
C THR A 76 11.51 -2.23 11.83
N PHE A 77 10.40 -2.03 11.11
CA PHE A 77 9.87 -3.00 10.16
C PHE A 77 10.87 -3.35 9.06
N ILE A 78 11.45 -2.34 8.42
CA ILE A 78 12.43 -2.53 7.33
C ILE A 78 13.69 -3.26 7.84
N ASP A 79 14.15 -2.93 9.05
CA ASP A 79 15.26 -3.61 9.72
C ASP A 79 14.92 -5.08 9.99
N TYR A 80 13.71 -5.37 10.46
CA TYR A 80 13.25 -6.75 10.66
C TYR A 80 13.02 -7.50 9.34
N VAL A 81 12.68 -6.85 8.23
CA VAL A 81 12.59 -7.55 6.93
C VAL A 81 13.98 -7.81 6.35
N ASN A 82 14.91 -6.86 6.50
CA ASN A 82 16.30 -6.94 6.08
C ASN A 82 16.49 -7.44 4.62
N GLY A 83 15.62 -7.01 3.71
CA GLY A 83 15.66 -7.35 2.29
C GLY A 83 15.28 -8.78 1.93
N ARG A 84 14.84 -9.60 2.90
CA ARG A 84 14.43 -11.00 2.66
C ARG A 84 13.07 -11.14 1.98
N ALA A 85 12.28 -10.07 1.96
CA ALA A 85 11.02 -9.94 1.22
C ALA A 85 10.85 -8.51 0.72
N LYS A 86 9.96 -8.32 -0.26
CA LYS A 86 9.52 -6.97 -0.65
C LYS A 86 8.66 -6.37 0.46
N VAL A 87 8.62 -5.04 0.58
CA VAL A 87 7.84 -4.36 1.62
C VAL A 87 6.70 -3.53 1.04
N CYS A 88 5.52 -3.62 1.64
CA CYS A 88 4.36 -2.84 1.23
C CYS A 88 3.86 -2.02 2.43
N LEU A 89 3.91 -0.69 2.32
CA LEU A 89 3.49 0.21 3.40
C LEU A 89 2.07 0.68 3.15
N LEU A 90 1.14 0.29 4.01
CA LEU A 90 -0.25 0.68 3.83
C LEU A 90 -0.57 1.94 4.65
N LEU A 91 -0.63 3.09 3.97
CA LEU A 91 -1.05 4.36 4.56
C LEU A 91 -2.57 4.36 4.73
N GLU A 92 -3.04 4.15 5.96
CA GLU A 92 -4.46 3.89 6.24
C GLU A 92 -5.13 4.90 7.21
N THR A 93 -4.39 5.78 7.89
CA THR A 93 -4.98 6.73 8.86
C THR A 93 -4.83 8.18 8.41
N SER A 94 -5.82 9.03 8.70
CA SER A 94 -5.77 10.48 8.45
C SER A 94 -4.62 11.15 9.18
N LEU A 95 -4.30 10.70 10.40
CA LEU A 95 -3.12 11.11 11.17
C LEU A 95 -1.80 10.69 10.50
N SER A 96 -1.75 9.47 9.95
CA SER A 96 -0.60 9.02 9.16
C SER A 96 -0.46 9.92 7.95
N VAL A 97 -1.54 10.19 7.20
CA VAL A 97 -1.51 11.05 6.00
C VAL A 97 -1.04 12.46 6.34
N ASP A 98 -1.60 13.12 7.36
CA ASP A 98 -1.22 14.50 7.74
C ASP A 98 0.25 14.60 8.20
N ASN A 99 0.70 13.67 9.07
CA ASN A 99 2.09 13.64 9.54
C ASN A 99 3.08 13.20 8.44
N LEU A 100 2.63 12.37 7.49
CA LEU A 100 3.49 11.82 6.46
C LEU A 100 3.75 12.81 5.31
N THR A 101 2.78 13.66 4.98
CA THR A 101 2.89 14.65 3.89
C THR A 101 3.44 16.00 4.35
N LYS A 102 3.21 16.44 5.60
CA LYS A 102 3.71 17.75 6.09
C LYS A 102 5.23 17.87 6.17
N TYR A 103 5.97 16.76 6.37
CA TYR A 103 7.40 16.82 6.72
C TYR A 103 8.33 16.02 5.81
N GLY A 104 7.89 15.67 4.59
CA GLY A 104 8.71 14.85 3.69
C GLY A 104 8.96 13.43 4.22
N THR A 105 8.10 12.97 5.13
CA THR A 105 8.25 11.74 5.89
C THR A 105 8.10 10.52 4.97
N VAL A 106 7.18 10.56 4.01
CA VAL A 106 7.08 9.53 2.96
C VAL A 106 8.38 9.44 2.18
N GLU A 107 8.98 10.58 1.80
CA GLU A 107 10.26 10.60 1.10
C GLU A 107 11.41 10.09 1.96
N ALA A 108 11.45 10.45 3.24
CA ALA A 108 12.45 9.96 4.18
C ALA A 108 12.36 8.43 4.31
N ILE A 109 11.16 7.89 4.45
CA ILE A 109 10.88 6.45 4.45
C ILE A 109 11.34 5.81 3.13
N CYS A 110 10.88 6.34 1.99
CA CYS A 110 11.23 5.83 0.67
C CYS A 110 12.74 5.84 0.43
N SER A 111 13.43 6.91 0.83
CA SER A 111 14.89 7.04 0.74
C SER A 111 15.60 5.98 1.57
N LYS A 112 15.14 5.72 2.80
CA LYS A 112 15.70 4.67 3.67
C LYS A 112 15.51 3.27 3.07
N ILE A 113 14.35 2.98 2.50
CA ILE A 113 14.07 1.70 1.83
C ILE A 113 14.93 1.54 0.58
N ASN A 114 14.99 2.58 -0.27
CA ASN A 114 15.79 2.60 -1.49
C ASN A 114 17.27 2.33 -1.22
N LYS A 115 17.84 2.92 -0.15
CA LYS A 115 19.24 2.67 0.26
C LYS A 115 19.53 1.20 0.57
N LYS A 116 18.52 0.46 1.06
CA LYS A 116 18.62 -0.98 1.30
C LYS A 116 18.29 -1.84 0.07
N ARG A 117 17.95 -1.23 -1.06
CA ARG A 117 17.57 -1.90 -2.32
C ARG A 117 16.42 -2.88 -2.17
N ILE A 118 15.51 -2.60 -1.25
CA ILE A 118 14.32 -3.44 -1.02
C ILE A 118 13.21 -2.92 -1.93
N PRO A 119 12.64 -3.73 -2.84
CA PRO A 119 11.49 -3.30 -3.62
C PRO A 119 10.32 -2.99 -2.70
N TYR A 120 9.66 -1.86 -2.95
CA TYR A 120 8.58 -1.42 -2.10
C TYR A 120 7.40 -0.78 -2.82
N GLY A 121 6.31 -0.69 -2.08
CA GLY A 121 5.10 0.01 -2.46
C GLY A 121 4.48 0.75 -1.30
N PHE A 122 3.60 1.70 -1.61
CA PHE A 122 2.83 2.38 -0.57
C PHE A 122 1.39 2.70 -0.99
N GLY A 123 0.51 2.86 0.00
CA GLY A 123 -0.88 3.25 -0.23
C GLY A 123 -1.69 2.27 -1.07
N GLY A 124 -2.87 2.71 -1.50
CA GLY A 124 -3.70 1.99 -2.45
C GLY A 124 -4.43 2.96 -3.37
N ILE A 125 -4.58 2.57 -4.63
CA ILE A 125 -5.08 3.46 -5.69
C ILE A 125 -6.51 3.10 -6.10
N ALA A 126 -7.31 4.11 -6.44
CA ALA A 126 -8.60 3.94 -7.11
C ALA A 126 -8.41 3.96 -8.64
N ARG A 127 -9.50 4.11 -9.38
CA ARG A 127 -9.43 4.38 -10.82
C ARG A 127 -8.92 5.82 -11.06
N ILE A 128 -8.36 6.08 -12.25
CA ILE A 128 -8.00 7.44 -12.68
C ILE A 128 -9.20 8.38 -12.51
N GLY A 129 -8.95 9.57 -11.97
CA GLY A 129 -9.97 10.59 -11.66
C GLY A 129 -10.83 10.27 -10.43
N HIS A 130 -10.56 9.19 -9.70
CA HIS A 130 -11.34 8.77 -8.54
C HIS A 130 -10.50 8.69 -7.27
N GLY A 131 -11.16 8.74 -6.11
CA GLY A 131 -10.54 8.74 -4.79
C GLY A 131 -10.53 10.12 -4.16
N ALA A 132 -10.39 10.19 -2.83
CA ALA A 132 -10.26 11.47 -2.12
C ALA A 132 -9.00 12.22 -2.59
N LEU A 133 -7.90 11.48 -2.75
CA LEU A 133 -6.76 11.88 -3.55
C LEU A 133 -6.79 11.08 -4.86
N PRO A 134 -6.97 11.72 -6.03
CA PRO A 134 -7.06 11.02 -7.30
C PRO A 134 -5.86 10.13 -7.60
N ALA A 135 -6.14 8.97 -8.21
CA ALA A 135 -5.14 7.92 -8.43
C ALA A 135 -3.94 8.37 -9.26
N GLU A 136 -4.14 9.26 -10.23
CA GLU A 136 -3.10 9.79 -11.11
C GLU A 136 -1.99 10.51 -10.36
N TYR A 137 -2.34 11.24 -9.30
CA TYR A 137 -1.36 11.94 -8.47
C TYR A 137 -0.54 10.94 -7.65
N ILE A 138 -1.20 9.92 -7.09
CA ILE A 138 -0.56 8.87 -6.29
C ILE A 138 0.38 8.02 -7.17
N ILE A 139 -0.06 7.63 -8.37
CA ILE A 139 0.76 6.89 -9.34
C ILE A 139 1.99 7.72 -9.72
N THR A 140 1.83 9.02 -9.96
CA THR A 140 2.95 9.91 -10.25
C THR A 140 3.97 9.97 -9.11
N GLU A 141 3.54 9.93 -7.85
CA GLU A 141 4.46 9.83 -6.69
C GLU A 141 5.18 8.50 -6.61
N HIS A 142 4.54 7.40 -7.01
CA HIS A 142 5.22 6.12 -7.07
C HIS A 142 6.44 6.17 -7.98
N TYR A 143 6.30 6.79 -9.17
CA TYR A 143 7.41 7.01 -10.09
C TYR A 143 8.45 7.99 -9.53
N ARG A 144 8.01 9.12 -8.96
CA ARG A 144 8.91 10.12 -8.36
C ARG A 144 9.79 9.52 -7.26
N LEU A 145 9.25 8.59 -6.48
CA LEU A 145 9.91 8.01 -5.31
C LEU A 145 10.64 6.70 -5.59
N ASN A 146 10.54 6.13 -6.79
CA ASN A 146 11.03 4.78 -7.14
C ASN A 146 10.31 3.64 -6.39
N SER A 147 9.03 3.83 -6.11
CA SER A 147 8.15 2.77 -5.66
C SER A 147 7.74 1.87 -6.84
N THR A 148 7.67 0.57 -6.62
CA THR A 148 7.51 -0.45 -7.69
C THR A 148 6.22 -1.26 -7.55
N MET A 149 5.42 -1.02 -6.53
CA MET A 149 4.11 -1.67 -6.37
C MET A 149 3.10 -0.77 -5.65
N THR A 150 1.82 -1.08 -5.82
CA THR A 150 0.71 -0.54 -5.04
C THR A 150 -0.42 -1.56 -5.04
N ILE A 151 -1.41 -1.39 -4.15
CA ILE A 151 -2.61 -2.23 -4.13
C ILE A 151 -3.80 -1.47 -4.71
N LEU A 152 -4.73 -2.20 -5.33
CA LEU A 152 -6.00 -1.60 -5.73
C LEU A 152 -6.89 -1.42 -4.50
N SER A 153 -7.37 -0.20 -4.31
CA SER A 153 -8.26 0.14 -3.20
C SER A 153 -9.68 -0.38 -3.44
N ARG A 154 -10.49 -0.47 -2.38
CA ARG A 154 -11.90 -0.91 -2.49
C ARG A 154 -12.75 -0.04 -3.42
N SER A 155 -12.40 1.24 -3.56
CA SER A 155 -13.11 2.16 -4.46
C SER A 155 -12.75 1.96 -5.94
N PHE A 156 -11.78 1.09 -6.25
CA PHE A 156 -11.40 0.75 -7.62
C PHE A 156 -12.57 0.11 -8.37
N CYS A 157 -13.15 -0.94 -7.78
CA CYS A 157 -14.36 -1.61 -8.25
C CYS A 157 -15.39 -1.62 -7.14
N LYS A 158 -16.20 -0.54 -7.03
CA LYS A 158 -17.34 -0.54 -6.11
C LYS A 158 -18.40 -1.51 -6.63
N LEU A 159 -18.69 -2.54 -5.84
CA LEU A 159 -19.77 -3.48 -6.11
C LEU A 159 -21.08 -2.89 -5.60
N HIS A 160 -22.05 -2.73 -6.48
CA HIS A 160 -23.44 -2.45 -6.09
C HIS A 160 -24.19 -3.78 -5.96
N LYS A 161 -25.28 -3.83 -5.18
CA LYS A 161 -26.06 -5.07 -4.92
C LYS A 161 -26.51 -5.80 -6.20
N ASN A 162 -26.57 -5.11 -7.34
CA ASN A 162 -26.97 -5.67 -8.65
C ASN A 162 -25.82 -5.71 -9.68
N SER A 163 -24.56 -5.47 -9.28
CA SER A 163 -23.44 -5.50 -10.21
C SER A 163 -23.23 -6.91 -10.76
N ASN A 164 -23.22 -7.05 -12.07
CA ASN A 164 -22.93 -8.33 -12.72
C ASN A 164 -21.42 -8.51 -12.95
N LEU A 165 -20.95 -9.76 -13.04
CA LEU A 165 -19.52 -10.07 -13.21
C LEU A 165 -18.91 -9.49 -14.49
N LYS A 166 -19.67 -9.39 -15.60
CA LYS A 166 -19.17 -8.83 -16.86
C LYS A 166 -18.90 -7.33 -16.74
N GLU A 167 -19.79 -6.61 -16.06
CA GLU A 167 -19.64 -5.18 -15.78
C GLU A 167 -18.42 -4.92 -14.88
N ILE A 168 -18.27 -5.69 -13.81
CA ILE A 168 -17.12 -5.61 -12.91
C ILE A 168 -15.82 -5.88 -13.69
N GLN A 169 -15.83 -6.89 -14.56
CA GLN A 169 -14.69 -7.20 -15.40
C GLN A 169 -14.37 -6.08 -16.40
N ALA A 170 -15.38 -5.44 -16.99
CA ALA A 170 -15.20 -4.31 -17.90
C ALA A 170 -14.58 -3.11 -17.17
N ILE A 171 -15.15 -2.71 -16.03
CA ILE A 171 -14.64 -1.63 -15.18
C ILE A 171 -13.20 -1.90 -14.77
N PHE A 172 -12.89 -3.14 -14.35
CA PHE A 172 -11.55 -3.52 -13.95
C PHE A 172 -10.56 -3.42 -15.11
N LYS A 173 -10.90 -3.99 -16.28
CA LYS A 173 -10.04 -3.97 -17.47
C LYS A 173 -9.78 -2.55 -17.95
N GLU A 174 -10.81 -1.72 -18.01
CA GLU A 174 -10.68 -0.32 -18.41
C GLU A 174 -9.86 0.48 -17.40
N GLY A 175 -10.13 0.31 -16.10
CA GLY A 175 -9.38 0.96 -15.04
C GLY A 175 -7.89 0.64 -15.08
N VAL A 176 -7.53 -0.64 -15.27
CA VAL A 176 -6.13 -1.07 -15.40
C VAL A 176 -5.50 -0.53 -16.69
N LYS A 177 -6.24 -0.54 -17.82
CA LYS A 177 -5.78 0.04 -19.08
C LYS A 177 -5.42 1.52 -18.91
N ASN A 178 -6.30 2.29 -18.27
CA ASN A 178 -6.08 3.72 -18.05
C ASN A 178 -4.88 4.01 -17.13
N ILE A 179 -4.64 3.14 -16.13
CA ILE A 179 -3.41 3.19 -15.33
C ILE A 179 -2.18 2.99 -16.22
N ARG A 180 -2.16 1.96 -17.09
CA ARG A 180 -1.01 1.71 -17.97
C ARG A 180 -0.73 2.86 -18.93
N LEU A 181 -1.78 3.46 -19.50
CA LEU A 181 -1.65 4.64 -20.35
C LEU A 181 -1.02 5.83 -19.60
N LEU A 182 -1.44 6.05 -18.35
CA LEU A 182 -0.82 7.08 -17.50
C LEU A 182 0.65 6.75 -17.21
N GLU A 183 0.98 5.50 -16.89
CA GLU A 183 2.36 5.06 -16.64
C GLU A 183 3.28 5.34 -17.83
N ASP A 184 2.84 4.99 -19.04
CA ASP A 184 3.58 5.27 -20.28
C ASP A 184 3.78 6.78 -20.48
N GLU A 185 2.77 7.59 -20.15
CA GLU A 185 2.85 9.04 -20.25
C GLU A 185 3.87 9.62 -19.24
N ILE A 186 3.79 9.22 -17.96
CA ILE A 186 4.57 9.85 -16.89
C ILE A 186 6.03 9.45 -16.90
N GLN A 187 6.38 8.27 -17.44
CA GLN A 187 7.76 7.77 -17.52
C GLN A 187 8.72 8.71 -18.27
N THR A 188 8.20 9.53 -19.18
CA THR A 188 8.99 10.46 -20.01
C THR A 188 8.99 11.90 -19.48
N LYS A 189 8.33 12.16 -18.35
CA LYS A 189 8.16 13.52 -17.83
C LYS A 189 9.42 14.02 -17.13
N SER A 190 9.57 15.34 -17.12
CA SER A 190 10.69 16.01 -16.47
C SER A 190 10.62 15.94 -14.94
N LYS A 191 11.76 16.18 -14.29
CA LYS A 191 11.81 16.37 -12.83
C LYS A 191 10.86 17.47 -12.33
N SER A 192 10.69 18.55 -13.10
CA SER A 192 9.79 19.65 -12.74
C SER A 192 8.32 19.20 -12.70
N TYR A 193 7.89 18.31 -13.61
CA TYR A 193 6.54 17.74 -13.59
C TYR A 193 6.27 16.98 -12.28
N TYR A 194 7.21 16.15 -11.84
CA TYR A 194 7.07 15.43 -10.57
C TYR A 194 7.05 16.34 -9.35
N LEU A 195 7.77 17.46 -9.37
CA LEU A 195 7.74 18.44 -8.28
C LEU A 195 6.41 19.19 -8.23
N LEU A 196 5.85 19.56 -9.38
CA LEU A 196 4.50 20.14 -9.46
C LEU A 196 3.45 19.16 -8.92
N ASN A 197 3.55 17.86 -9.27
CA ASN A 197 2.66 16.83 -8.72
C ASN A 197 2.74 16.74 -7.18
N LYS A 198 3.95 16.79 -6.63
CA LYS A 198 4.16 16.81 -5.18
C LYS A 198 3.43 17.99 -4.52
N ASP A 199 3.54 19.18 -5.09
CA ASP A 199 2.89 20.37 -4.55
C ASP A 199 1.35 20.26 -4.61
N LEU A 200 0.82 19.73 -5.72
CA LEU A 200 -0.62 19.45 -5.87
C LEU A 200 -1.14 18.48 -4.81
N ILE A 201 -0.40 17.40 -4.53
CA ILE A 201 -0.76 16.44 -3.48
C ILE A 201 -0.75 17.09 -2.11
N ASN A 202 0.29 17.86 -1.79
CA ASN A 202 0.37 18.55 -0.50
C ASN A 202 -0.80 19.52 -0.31
N ASN A 203 -1.25 20.21 -1.36
CA ASN A 203 -2.44 21.07 -1.32
C ASN A 203 -3.72 20.25 -1.07
N LYS A 204 -3.94 19.19 -1.85
CA LYS A 204 -5.12 18.33 -1.69
C LYS A 204 -5.18 17.65 -0.32
N VAL A 205 -4.04 17.21 0.19
CA VAL A 205 -3.99 16.59 1.52
C VAL A 205 -4.34 17.61 2.59
N ARG A 206 -3.83 18.85 2.52
CA ARG A 206 -4.22 19.95 3.41
C ARG A 206 -5.73 20.20 3.41
N GLU A 207 -6.34 20.28 2.23
CA GLU A 207 -7.80 20.40 2.09
C GLU A 207 -8.57 19.25 2.76
N LEU A 208 -8.10 18.00 2.61
CA LEU A 208 -8.75 16.81 3.16
C LEU A 208 -8.63 16.70 4.68
N VAL A 209 -7.53 17.19 5.27
CA VAL A 209 -7.30 17.14 6.73
C VAL A 209 -7.84 18.37 7.45
N GLY A 210 -8.34 19.38 6.72
CA GLY A 210 -8.94 20.58 7.29
C GLY A 210 -7.91 21.56 7.91
N ASN A 211 -6.70 21.64 7.34
CA ASN A 211 -5.63 22.56 7.78
C ASN A 211 -5.28 23.58 6.71
#